data_AF-A0A399WAD5-F1
#
_entry.id   AF-A0A399WAD5-F1
#
_cell.length_a   1.000
_cell.length_b   1.000
_cell.length_c   1.000
_cell.angle_alpha   90.00
_cell.angle_beta   90.00
_cell.angle_gamma   90.00
#
_symmetry.space_group_name_H-M   'P 1'
#
loop_
_entity.id
_entity.type
_entity.pdbx_description
1 polymer ?
#
loop_
_entity_poly.entity_id
_entity_poly.type
_entity_poly.pdbx_seq_one_letter_code
_entity_poly.pdbx_strand_id
1 'polypeptide(L)' 'MARKIDLSELSEKMGVSRYLIEDWIQLGLPHKRTSRGYRFDFDQVVEWHDSHVKRIIGTEGKDDKTTTK' A
#
# COMPACT_ATOMS: atom_id res chain seq x y z
N MET A 1 -6.86 1.67 -19.63
CA MET A 1 -5.96 2.85 -19.66
C MET A 1 -5.33 2.99 -18.28
N ALA A 2 -4.07 2.62 -18.13
CA ALA A 2 -3.32 2.66 -16.87
C ALA A 2 -3.20 4.11 -16.34
N ARG A 3 -3.89 4.43 -15.24
CA ARG A 3 -3.80 5.75 -14.59
C ARG A 3 -2.56 5.73 -13.69
N LYS A 4 -1.43 6.18 -14.25
CA LYS A 4 -0.21 6.40 -13.50
C LYS A 4 -0.43 7.60 -12.59
N ILE A 5 -0.31 7.36 -11.29
CA ILE A 5 -0.47 8.38 -10.26
C ILE A 5 0.82 8.53 -9.47
N ASP A 6 1.07 9.75 -9.00
CA ASP A 6 2.20 10.07 -8.16
C ASP A 6 1.89 9.73 -6.69
N LEU A 7 2.92 9.70 -5.83
CA LEU A 7 2.80 9.31 -4.43
C LEU A 7 1.74 10.12 -3.67
N SER A 8 1.67 11.43 -3.92
CA SER A 8 0.66 12.31 -3.31
C SER A 8 -0.75 11.95 -3.75
N GLU A 9 -0.98 11.73 -5.05
CA GLU A 9 -2.28 11.32 -5.57
C GLU A 9 -2.69 9.94 -5.05
N LEU A 10 -1.75 9.00 -4.92
CA LEU A 10 -2.02 7.69 -4.35
C LEU A 10 -2.44 7.81 -2.88
N SER A 11 -1.72 8.63 -2.10
CA SER A 11 -2.03 8.90 -0.70
C SER A 11 -3.42 9.49 -0.53
N GLU A 12 -3.78 10.51 -1.32
CA GLU A 12 -5.10 11.15 -1.25
C GLU A 12 -6.22 10.21 -1.69
N LYS A 13 -5.99 9.41 -2.73
CA LYS A 13 -7.02 8.56 -3.34
C LYS A 13 -7.28 7.28 -2.57
N MET A 14 -6.27 6.72 -1.92
CA MET A 14 -6.45 5.62 -0.97
C MET A 14 -6.75 6.09 0.46
N GLY A 15 -6.57 7.38 0.76
CA GLY A 15 -6.71 7.89 2.13
C GLY A 15 -5.65 7.34 3.07
N VAL A 16 -4.50 6.94 2.55
CA VAL A 16 -3.41 6.30 3.30
C VAL A 16 -2.22 7.24 3.46
N SER A 17 -1.53 7.14 4.59
CA SER A 17 -0.33 7.93 4.86
C SER A 17 0.79 7.63 3.86
N ARG A 18 1.56 8.67 3.52
CA ARG A 18 2.77 8.53 2.66
C ARG A 18 3.77 7.51 3.21
N TYR A 19 3.92 7.46 4.53
CA TYR A 19 4.73 6.45 5.22
C TYR A 19 4.26 5.01 4.95
N LEU A 20 2.95 4.78 4.87
CA LEU A 20 2.39 3.46 4.55
C LEU A 20 2.72 3.08 3.11
N ILE A 21 2.69 4.04 2.20
CA ILE A 21 3.08 3.82 0.80
C ILE A 21 4.58 3.50 0.69
N GLU A 22 5.42 4.20 1.46
CA GLU A 22 6.85 3.89 1.53
C GLU A 22 7.11 2.48 2.09
N ASP A 23 6.39 2.09 3.14
CA ASP A 23 6.41 0.72 3.68
C ASP A 23 5.98 -0.30 2.62
N TRP A 24 4.91 -0.01 1.86
CA TRP A 24 4.50 -0.87 0.75
C TRP A 24 5.57 -0.98 -0.33
N ILE A 25 6.28 0.10 -0.67
CA ILE A 25 7.42 0.05 -1.58
C ILE A 25 8.49 -0.91 -1.06
N GLN A 26 8.77 -0.89 0.25
CA GLN A 26 9.71 -1.83 0.88
C GLN A 26 9.19 -3.28 0.87
N LEU A 27 7.88 -3.48 1.01
CA LEU A 27 7.21 -4.78 0.89
C LEU A 27 7.13 -5.31 -0.55
N GLY A 28 7.56 -4.52 -1.54
CA GLY A 28 7.59 -4.93 -2.95
C GLY A 28 6.40 -4.47 -3.77
N LEU A 29 5.75 -3.37 -3.38
CA LEU A 29 4.70 -2.73 -4.17
C LEU A 29 5.20 -2.46 -5.60
N PRO A 30 4.44 -2.86 -6.64
CA PRO A 30 4.81 -2.59 -8.02
C PRO A 30 4.81 -1.09 -8.28
N HIS A 31 6.01 -0.54 -8.42
CA HIS A 31 6.25 0.86 -8.72
C HIS A 31 7.19 1.00 -9.93
N LYS A 32 7.01 2.06 -10.70
CA LYS A 32 7.91 2.43 -11.78
C LYS A 32 8.82 3.55 -11.30
N ARG A 33 10.11 3.22 -11.13
CA ARG A 33 11.13 4.24 -10.88
C ARG A 33 11.36 5.05 -12.15
N THR A 34 11.27 6.36 -12.02
CA THR A 34 11.52 7.33 -13.10
C THR A 34 12.64 8.27 -12.69
N SER A 35 13.24 8.99 -13.64
CA SER A 35 14.31 9.96 -13.35
C SER A 35 13.89 11.11 -12.41
N ARG A 36 12.59 11.29 -12.14
CA ARG A 36 12.04 12.33 -11.26
C ARG A 36 11.35 11.78 -10.00
N GLY A 37 11.37 10.46 -9.76
CA GLY A 37 10.74 9.85 -8.59
C GLY A 37 10.01 8.54 -8.90
N TYR A 38 9.01 8.20 -8.09
CA TYR A 38 8.24 6.96 -8.21
C TYR A 38 6.87 7.23 -8.84
N ARG A 39 6.51 6.44 -9.86
CA ARG A 39 5.16 6.40 -10.42
C ARG A 39 4.49 5.09 -10.06
N PHE A 40 3.27 5.18 -9.58
CA PHE A 40 2.45 4.04 -9.19
C PHE A 40 1.33 3.86 -10.20
N ASP A 41 0.93 2.62 -10.43
CA ASP A 41 -0.27 2.34 -11.18
C ASP A 41 -1.39 2.03 -10.20
N PHE A 42 -2.45 2.86 -10.19
CA PHE A 42 -3.52 2.72 -9.21
C PHE A 42 -4.16 1.33 -9.24
N ASP A 43 -4.35 0.78 -10.43
CA ASP A 43 -4.98 -0.53 -10.63
C ASP A 43 -4.12 -1.63 -9.99
N GLN A 44 -2.81 -1.63 -10.29
CA GLN A 44 -1.87 -2.59 -9.70
C GLN A 44 -1.72 -2.43 -8.18
N VAL A 45 -1.76 -1.20 -7.67
CA VAL A 45 -1.69 -0.94 -6.23
C VAL A 45 -2.95 -1.44 -5.52
N VAL A 46 -4.13 -1.27 -6.11
CA VAL A 46 -5.39 -1.83 -5.58
C VAL A 46 -5.38 -3.35 -5.63
N GLU A 47 -4.93 -3.97 -6.72
CA GLU A 47 -4.80 -5.43 -6.81
C GLU A 47 -3.79 -5.99 -5.79
N TRP A 48 -2.63 -5.35 -5.66
CA TRP A 48 -1.62 -5.73 -4.67
C TRP A 48 -2.18 -5.56 -3.26
N HIS A 49 -2.84 -4.43 -2.98
CA HIS A 49 -3.47 -4.15 -1.69
C HIS A 49 -4.59 -5.14 -1.37
N ASP A 50 -5.48 -5.50 -2.31
CA ASP A 50 -6.51 -6.53 -2.09
C ASP A 50 -5.88 -7.89 -1.76
N SER A 51 -4.83 -8.28 -2.49
CA SER A 51 -4.09 -9.51 -2.19
C SER A 51 -3.35 -9.45 -0.85
N HIS A 52 -2.84 -8.27 -0.46
CA HIS A 52 -2.09 -8.07 0.76
C HIS A 52 -3.01 -7.96 1.97
N VAL A 53 -4.13 -7.25 1.86
CA VAL A 53 -5.20 -7.17 2.85
C VAL A 53 -5.89 -8.52 3.03
N LYS A 54 -6.12 -9.31 1.98
CA LYS A 54 -6.58 -10.69 2.16
C LYS A 54 -5.58 -11.54 2.94
N ARG A 55 -4.28 -11.29 2.77
CA ARG A 55 -3.23 -11.94 3.54
C ARG A 55 -3.18 -11.42 4.98
N ILE A 56 -3.35 -10.12 5.21
CA ILE A 56 -3.36 -9.49 6.55
C ILE A 56 -4.65 -9.82 7.32
N ILE A 57 -5.83 -9.62 6.74
CA ILE A 57 -7.13 -9.98 7.33
C ILE A 57 -7.26 -11.50 7.47
N GLY A 58 -6.64 -12.28 6.59
CA GLY A 58 -6.46 -13.73 6.79
C GLY A 58 -5.54 -14.06 7.98
N THR A 59 -4.76 -13.10 8.46
CA THR A 59 -3.91 -13.20 9.67
C THR A 59 -4.39 -12.35 10.85
N GLU A 60 -5.46 -11.55 10.71
CA GLU A 60 -6.04 -10.76 11.81
C GLU A 60 -7.14 -11.54 12.53
N GLY A 61 -6.79 -12.78 12.85
CA GLY A 61 -7.55 -13.65 13.75
C GLY A 61 -6.77 -14.09 14.99
N LYS A 62 -5.55 -13.60 15.22
CA LYS A 62 -4.77 -13.88 16.45
C LYS A 62 -3.83 -12.74 16.83
N ASP A 63 -4.04 -12.23 18.05
CA ASP A 63 -3.22 -11.32 18.87
C ASP A 63 -3.09 -9.88 18.38
N ASP A 64 -3.66 -8.89 19.07
CA ASP A 64 -3.11 -8.47 20.36
C ASP A 64 -4.09 -8.56 21.54
N LYS A 65 -3.72 -9.43 22.48
CA LYS A 65 -4.20 -9.45 23.86
C LYS A 65 -3.13 -8.79 24.73
N THR A 66 -3.17 -7.47 24.92
CA THR A 66 -2.55 -6.84 26.10
C THR A 66 -3.61 -6.46 27.13
N THR A 67 -3.76 -7.38 28.09
CA THR A 67 -4.38 -7.12 29.41
C THR A 67 -3.35 -6.50 30.35
N THR A 68 -3.84 -5.92 31.45
CA THR A 68 -3.14 -5.49 32.69
C THR A 68 -2.58 -4.07 32.63
N LYS A 69 -2.97 -3.13 33.51
CA LYS A 69 -3.35 -3.24 34.94
C LYS A 69 -4.32 -2.13 35.36
#